data_AF-A0A538RQ05-F1
#
_entry.id   AF-A0A538RQ05-F1
#
_cell.length_a   1.000
_cell.length_b   1.000
_cell.length_c   1.000
_cell.angle_alpha   90.00
_cell.angle_beta   90.00
_cell.angle_gamma   90.00
#
_symmetry.space_group_name_H-M   'P 1'
#
loop_
_entity.id
_entity.type
_entity.pdbx_description
1 polymer ?
#
loop_
_entity_poly.entity_id
_entity_poly.type
_entity_poly.pdbx_seq_one_letter_code
_entity_poly.pdbx_strand_id
1 'polypeptide(L)'
;MDQAKAAKDGPKDDLSKIHGIGPVFARTLNKMGLHTFVQIARWKTEDIAKVAKKLYTAPERIKRDKWIDEAKKEHYRKYGERL
;
A
#
# COMPACT_ATOMS: atom_id res chain seq x y z
N MET A 1 -7.35 8.27 -20.21
CA MET A 1 -7.65 6.90 -19.76
C MET A 1 -6.61 6.60 -18.69
N ASP A 2 -6.86 6.57 -17.38
CA ASP A 2 -7.95 5.95 -16.64
C ASP A 2 -8.12 6.74 -15.32
N GLN A 3 -9.21 7.52 -15.17
CA GLN A 3 -9.59 8.11 -13.89
C GLN A 3 -10.33 7.02 -13.10
N ALA A 4 -9.67 6.42 -12.13
CA ALA A 4 -10.30 5.50 -11.19
C ALA A 4 -11.31 6.28 -10.34
N LYS A 5 -12.57 6.15 -10.76
CA LYS A 5 -13.80 6.64 -10.16
C LYS A 5 -13.82 6.29 -8.67
N ALA A 6 -13.82 7.32 -7.81
CA ALA A 6 -13.94 7.20 -6.36
C ALA A 6 -15.23 6.45 -5.99
N ALA A 7 -15.10 5.16 -5.66
CA ALA A 7 -16.18 4.37 -5.12
C ALA A 7 -16.36 4.71 -3.62
N LYS A 8 -17.57 5.13 -3.27
CA LYS A 8 -18.04 5.55 -1.93
C LYS A 8 -18.18 4.34 -0.97
N ASP A 9 -17.08 3.71 -0.59
CA ASP A 9 -17.08 2.51 0.24
C ASP A 9 -15.97 2.58 1.30
N GLY A 10 -16.28 3.22 2.45
CA GLY A 10 -15.34 3.44 3.56
C GLY A 10 -14.10 4.29 3.21
N PRO A 11 -13.24 4.64 4.19
CA PRO A 11 -11.96 5.28 3.91
C PRO A 11 -11.01 4.26 3.26
N LYS A 12 -11.12 4.08 1.94
CA LYS A 12 -10.12 3.41 1.11
C LYS A 12 -9.02 4.42 0.76
N ASP A 13 -7.79 4.03 1.04
CA ASP A 13 -6.61 4.79 0.67
C ASP A 13 -6.12 4.37 -0.71
N ASP A 14 -5.60 5.35 -1.45
CA ASP A 14 -5.00 5.09 -2.74
C ASP A 14 -3.58 4.56 -2.52
N LEU A 15 -3.45 3.24 -2.38
CA LEU A 15 -2.17 2.57 -2.16
C LEU A 15 -1.16 2.83 -3.28
N SER A 16 -1.61 3.25 -4.47
CA SER A 16 -0.70 3.60 -5.58
C SER A 16 0.10 4.89 -5.33
N LYS A 17 -0.27 5.65 -4.29
CA LYS A 17 0.49 6.83 -3.84
C LYS A 17 1.81 6.47 -3.18
N ILE A 18 1.94 5.26 -2.65
CA ILE A 18 3.18 4.78 -2.04
C ILE A 18 4.20 4.54 -3.14
N HIS A 19 5.39 5.12 -2.99
CA HIS A 19 6.48 4.93 -3.94
C HIS A 19 6.81 3.43 -4.14
N GLY A 20 6.83 2.99 -5.39
CA GLY A 20 7.06 1.60 -5.76
C GLY A 20 5.80 0.72 -5.86
N ILE A 21 4.63 1.20 -5.37
CA ILE A 21 3.34 0.52 -5.57
C ILE A 21 2.70 1.04 -6.86
N GLY A 22 2.87 0.30 -7.95
CA GLY A 22 2.13 0.56 -9.18
C GLY A 22 0.63 0.21 -9.08
N PRO A 23 -0.20 0.65 -10.05
CA PRO A 23 -1.63 0.36 -10.08
C PRO A 23 -1.96 -1.14 -10.13
N VAL A 24 -1.05 -1.97 -10.64
CA VAL A 24 -1.18 -3.44 -10.60
C VAL A 24 -1.06 -3.96 -9.17
N PHE A 25 -0.02 -3.54 -8.43
CA PHE A 25 0.17 -3.95 -7.04
C PHE A 25 -0.94 -3.42 -6.14
N ALA A 26 -1.35 -2.15 -6.31
CA ALA A 26 -2.47 -1.59 -5.58
C ALA A 26 -3.75 -2.41 -5.79
N ARG A 27 -4.07 -2.82 -7.02
CA ARG A 27 -5.22 -3.70 -7.29
C ARG A 27 -5.11 -5.05 -6.61
N THR A 28 -3.94 -5.68 -6.61
CA THR A 28 -3.74 -6.97 -5.94
C THR A 28 -3.81 -6.84 -4.42
N LEU A 29 -3.23 -5.79 -3.83
CA LEU A 29 -3.38 -5.48 -2.40
C LEU A 29 -4.85 -5.29 -2.03
N ASN A 30 -5.60 -4.54 -2.85
CA ASN A 30 -7.03 -4.36 -2.63
C ASN A 30 -7.82 -5.68 -2.70
N LYS A 31 -7.47 -6.58 -3.62
CA LYS A 31 -8.06 -7.93 -3.69
C LYS A 31 -7.72 -8.79 -2.47
N MET A 32 -6.60 -8.51 -1.79
CA MET A 32 -6.22 -9.18 -0.54
C MET A 32 -6.89 -8.56 0.71
N GLY A 33 -7.74 -7.53 0.55
CA GLY A 33 -8.40 -6.83 1.67
C GLY A 33 -7.53 -5.76 2.32
N LEU A 34 -6.41 -5.38 1.68
CA LEU A 34 -5.53 -4.31 2.13
C LEU A 34 -5.94 -3.03 1.40
N HIS A 35 -6.64 -2.16 2.12
CA HIS A 35 -7.33 -0.98 1.58
C HIS A 35 -6.82 0.34 2.17
N THR A 36 -6.00 0.30 3.23
CA THR A 36 -5.55 1.48 3.95
C THR A 36 -4.03 1.56 4.09
N PHE A 37 -3.50 2.78 4.20
CA PHE A 37 -2.08 3.02 4.45
C PHE A 37 -1.63 2.45 5.81
N VAL A 38 -2.51 2.49 6.82
CA VAL A 38 -2.24 1.94 8.17
C VAL A 38 -1.90 0.45 8.11
N GLN A 39 -2.61 -0.32 7.28
CA GLN A 39 -2.35 -1.76 7.15
C GLN A 39 -0.93 -2.02 6.63
N ILE A 40 -0.47 -1.24 5.67
CA ILE A 40 0.90 -1.34 5.11
C ILE A 40 1.93 -0.84 6.12
N ALA A 41 1.65 0.28 6.78
CA ALA A 41 2.52 0.87 7.80
C ALA A 41 2.77 -0.06 9.01
N ARG A 42 1.91 -1.06 9.21
CA ARG A 42 2.01 -2.07 10.28
C ARG A 42 2.65 -3.39 9.82
N TRP A 43 3.03 -3.52 8.55
CA TRP A 43 3.68 -4.74 8.07
C TRP A 43 4.99 -5.00 8.79
N LYS A 44 5.23 -6.28 9.09
CA LYS A 44 6.53 -6.79 9.53
C LYS A 44 7.27 -7.42 8.37
N THR A 45 8.52 -7.80 8.60
CA THR A 45 9.36 -8.50 7.63
C THR A 45 8.69 -9.76 7.07
N GLU A 46 7.92 -10.47 7.90
CA GLU A 46 7.16 -11.65 7.50
C GLU A 46 5.97 -11.31 6.58
N ASP A 47 5.25 -10.23 6.88
CA ASP A 47 4.14 -9.75 6.04
C ASP A 47 4.66 -9.29 4.69
N ILE A 48 5.78 -8.56 4.67
CA ILE A 48 6.47 -8.18 3.44
C ILE A 48 6.78 -9.42 2.60
N ALA A 49 7.33 -10.49 3.19
CA ALA A 49 7.65 -11.71 2.45
C ALA A 49 6.40 -12.41 1.90
N LYS A 50 5.32 -12.50 2.70
CA LYS A 50 4.04 -13.09 2.28
C LYS A 50 3.39 -12.29 1.14
N VAL A 51 3.34 -10.97 1.29
CA VAL A 51 2.78 -10.05 0.28
C VAL A 51 3.64 -10.05 -0.97
N ALA A 52 4.96 -10.00 -0.85
CA ALA A 52 5.88 -10.07 -1.99
C ALA A 52 5.65 -11.34 -2.83
N LYS A 53 5.51 -12.50 -2.17
CA LYS A 53 5.18 -13.76 -2.83
C LYS A 53 3.83 -13.71 -3.56
N LYS A 54 2.81 -13.09 -2.95
CA LYS A 54 1.48 -12.91 -3.57
C LYS A 54 1.50 -11.91 -4.74
N LEU A 55 2.33 -10.89 -4.66
CA LEU A 55 2.54 -9.89 -5.70
C LEU A 55 3.52 -10.37 -6.79
N TYR A 56 4.08 -11.58 -6.66
CA TYR A 56 5.12 -12.12 -7.54
C TYR A 56 6.31 -11.15 -7.70
N THR A 57 6.69 -10.49 -6.61
CA THR A 57 7.82 -9.54 -6.55
C THR A 57 8.84 -9.96 -5.49
N ALA A 58 10.04 -9.40 -5.55
CA ALA A 58 11.06 -9.59 -4.52
C ALA A 58 10.71 -8.79 -3.24
N PRO A 59 10.75 -9.39 -2.05
CA PRO A 59 10.56 -8.66 -0.79
C PRO A 59 11.65 -7.61 -0.55
N GLU A 60 12.85 -7.80 -1.11
CA GLU A 60 13.94 -6.83 -1.11
C GLU A 60 13.52 -5.51 -1.78
N ARG A 61 12.70 -5.58 -2.83
CA ARG A 61 12.18 -4.39 -3.51
C ARG A 61 11.25 -3.59 -2.60
N ILE A 62 10.33 -4.26 -1.89
CA ILE A 62 9.41 -3.63 -0.93
C ILE A 62 10.19 -2.92 0.19
N LYS A 63 11.27 -3.56 0.68
CA LYS A 63 12.18 -2.98 1.68
C LYS A 63 12.97 -1.80 1.13
N ARG A 64 13.55 -1.94 -0.07
CA ARG A 64 14.36 -0.91 -0.74
C ARG A 64 13.55 0.34 -1.04
N ASP A 65 12.33 0.17 -1.55
CA ASP A 65 11.41 1.25 -1.88
C ASP A 65 10.66 1.76 -0.61
N LYS A 66 10.99 1.21 0.57
CA LYS A 66 10.52 1.65 1.90
C LYS A 66 8.99 1.82 1.99
N TRP A 67 8.23 0.86 1.48
CA TRP A 67 6.75 0.99 1.39
C TRP A 67 6.09 1.29 2.74
N ILE A 68 6.61 0.74 3.84
CA ILE A 68 6.11 1.00 5.20
C ILE A 68 6.27 2.48 5.57
N ASP A 69 7.45 3.05 5.34
CA ASP A 69 7.77 4.45 5.66
C ASP A 69 6.94 5.42 4.81
N GLU A 70 6.82 5.11 3.51
CA GLU A 70 6.00 5.86 2.57
C GLU A 70 4.50 5.75 2.91
N ALA A 71 4.02 4.59 3.35
CA ALA A 71 2.65 4.45 3.82
C ALA A 71 2.36 5.34 5.04
N LYS A 72 3.30 5.43 5.99
CA LYS A 72 3.18 6.35 7.13
C LYS A 72 3.12 7.81 6.69
N LYS A 73 3.96 8.20 5.73
CA LYS A 73 3.96 9.56 5.17
C LYS A 73 2.66 9.87 4.43
N GLU A 74 2.18 8.98 3.57
CA GLU A 74 0.92 9.21 2.85
C GLU A 74 -0.28 9.24 3.80
N HIS A 75 -0.27 8.41 4.85
CA HIS A 75 -1.25 8.49 5.92
C HIS A 75 -1.21 9.86 6.61
N TYR A 76 -0.03 10.33 7.01
CA TYR A 76 0.13 11.64 7.62
C TYR A 76 -0.30 12.78 6.69
N ARG A 77 0.03 12.71 5.39
CA ARG A 77 -0.38 13.71 4.39
C ARG A 77 -1.89 13.76 4.19
N LYS A 78 -2.57 12.61 4.30
CA LYS A 78 -4.02 12.52 4.09
C LYS A 78 -4.83 12.84 5.35
N TYR A 79 -4.40 12.34 6.51
CA TYR A 79 -5.16 12.40 7.76
C TYR A 79 -4.56 13.34 8.80
N GLY A 80 -3.32 13.80 8.63
CA GLY A 80 -2.61 14.62 9.62
C GLY A 80 -2.13 13.83 10.85
N GLU A 81 -2.33 12.50 10.88
CA GLU A 81 -1.98 11.63 12.00
C GLU A 81 -0.69 10.86 11.74
N ARG A 82 0.16 10.70 12.76
CA ARG A 82 1.42 9.96 12.66
C ARG A 82 1.27 8.56 13.28
N LEU A 83 1.69 7.54 12.53
CA LEU A 83 1.65 6.12 12.89
C LEU A 83 2.96 5.58 13.47
#